data_AF-A0A287B798-F1
#
_entry.id   AF-A0A287B798-F1
#
_cell.length_a   1.000
_cell.length_b   1.000
_cell.length_c   1.000
_cell.angle_alpha   90.00
_cell.angle_beta   90.00
_cell.angle_gamma   90.00
#
_symmetry.space_group_name_H-M   'P 1'
#
loop_
_entity.id
_entity.type
_entity.pdbx_description
1 polymer ?
#
loop_
_entity_poly.entity_id
_entity_poly.type
_entity_poly.pdbx_seq_one_letter_code
_entity_poly.pdbx_strand_id
1 'polypeptide(L)'
;MGKVNVAKLRYMSRDDFRVLTAVEMGMKNHEIVPCSLVASIASLKHGGCNKVLRELVKHKLIAWERTKTVQGYRLTNAGYDYLALKTLSSRQVVESVGNQMGVGKESDIYIVANEEGQQFALKLHRLGRTSFRNLKNKRDYHKHRHNMSWLYLSRLSAMKEFAYMKALYERKFPVPKPIDYNAMQWSWNS
;
A
#
# COMPACT_ATOMS: atom_id res chain seq x y z
N MET A 1 -3.28 -6.71 14.26
CA MET A 1 -3.12 -5.81 13.10
C MET A 1 -4.47 -5.74 12.39
N GLY A 2 -5.05 -4.54 12.25
CA GLY A 2 -6.48 -4.36 11.96
C GLY A 2 -6.87 -4.50 10.47
N LYS A 3 -8.12 -4.88 10.23
CA LYS A 3 -8.78 -4.90 8.91
C LYS A 3 -8.70 -3.51 8.25
N VAL A 4 -8.48 -3.45 6.93
CA VAL A 4 -8.53 -2.18 6.17
C VAL A 4 -9.95 -1.60 6.27
N ASN A 5 -10.07 -0.36 6.76
CA ASN A 5 -11.38 0.29 6.94
C ASN A 5 -11.72 1.18 5.74
N VAL A 6 -12.16 0.56 4.65
CA VAL A 6 -12.40 1.26 3.38
C VAL A 6 -13.48 2.34 3.48
N ALA A 7 -14.41 2.26 4.44
CA ALA A 7 -15.43 3.28 4.65
C ALA A 7 -14.84 4.68 4.87
N LYS A 8 -13.66 4.76 5.51
CA LYS A 8 -12.99 6.04 5.78
C LYS A 8 -12.29 6.64 4.56
N LEU A 9 -11.96 5.82 3.56
CA LEU A 9 -11.29 6.28 2.33
C LEU A 9 -12.13 7.33 1.59
N ARG A 10 -13.47 7.23 1.69
CA ARG A 10 -14.43 8.18 1.10
C ARG A 10 -14.37 9.58 1.72
N TYR A 11 -13.93 9.71 2.97
CA TYR A 11 -13.91 10.98 3.70
C TYR A 11 -12.53 11.65 3.71
N MET A 12 -11.54 11.04 3.06
CA MET A 12 -10.20 11.60 2.97
C MET A 12 -10.13 12.65 1.87
N SER A 13 -9.58 13.81 2.23
CA SER A 13 -9.36 14.93 1.33
C SER A 13 -8.18 14.70 0.40
N ARG A 14 -8.08 15.52 -0.65
CA ARG A 14 -6.92 15.52 -1.57
C ARG A 14 -5.62 15.82 -0.83
N ASP A 15 -5.65 16.66 0.19
CA ASP A 15 -4.46 17.02 0.97
C ASP A 15 -4.00 15.86 1.88
N ASP A 16 -4.92 15.03 2.38
CA ASP A 16 -4.57 13.82 3.14
C ASP A 16 -3.75 12.85 2.28
N PHE A 17 -4.18 12.63 1.03
CA PHE A 17 -3.42 11.81 0.08
C PHE A 17 -2.09 12.44 -0.32
N ARG A 18 -2.04 13.77 -0.52
CA ARG A 18 -0.76 14.46 -0.79
C ARG A 18 0.25 14.26 0.35
N VAL A 19 -0.19 14.37 1.60
CA VAL A 19 0.68 14.13 2.76
C VAL A 19 1.10 12.67 2.86
N LEU A 20 0.18 11.71 2.63
CA LEU A 20 0.54 10.29 2.60
C LEU A 20 1.58 9.97 1.53
N THR A 21 1.40 10.48 0.31
CA THR A 21 2.38 10.32 -0.78
C THR A 21 3.70 10.99 -0.44
N ALA A 22 3.69 12.15 0.21
CA ALA A 22 4.91 12.81 0.67
C ALA A 22 5.68 11.97 1.69
N VAL A 23 4.99 11.31 2.63
CA VAL A 23 5.61 10.35 3.57
C VAL A 23 6.18 9.15 2.81
N GLU A 24 5.44 8.56 1.86
CA GLU A 24 5.94 7.45 1.04
C GLU A 24 7.21 7.85 0.25
N MET A 25 7.22 9.04 -0.35
CA MET A 25 8.39 9.57 -1.06
C MET A 25 9.58 9.77 -0.13
N GLY A 26 9.37 10.35 1.05
CA GLY A 26 10.41 10.51 2.06
C GLY A 26 10.97 9.16 2.54
N MET A 27 10.11 8.14 2.62
CA MET A 27 10.50 6.78 3.02
C MET A 27 11.44 6.07 2.06
N LYS A 28 11.62 6.57 0.83
CA LYS A 28 12.61 6.02 -0.11
C LYS A 28 14.04 6.22 0.37
N ASN A 29 14.29 7.29 1.13
CA ASN A 29 15.62 7.71 1.59
C ASN A 29 15.76 7.69 3.13
N HIS A 30 14.66 7.83 3.87
CA HIS A 30 14.66 7.89 5.34
C HIS A 30 13.68 6.88 5.94
N GLU A 31 14.10 6.11 6.94
CA GLU A 31 13.19 5.18 7.63
C GLU A 31 12.08 5.92 8.41
N ILE A 32 12.44 7.05 9.03
CA ILE A 32 11.54 7.97 9.72
C ILE A 32 11.63 9.32 9.01
N VAL A 33 10.51 9.83 8.52
CA VAL A 33 10.43 11.07 7.73
C VAL A 33 10.09 12.24 8.66
N PRO A 34 10.98 13.25 8.82
CA PRO A 34 10.70 14.39 9.68
C PRO A 34 9.58 15.26 9.11
N CYS A 35 8.83 15.93 9.99
CA CYS A 35 7.68 16.76 9.60
C CYS A 35 8.05 17.87 8.60
N SER A 36 9.22 18.48 8.75
CA SER A 36 9.73 19.51 7.84
C SER A 36 9.89 18.99 6.41
N LEU A 37 10.40 17.76 6.27
CA LEU A 37 10.56 17.11 4.97
C LEU A 37 9.20 16.76 4.35
N VAL A 38 8.24 16.27 5.16
CA VAL A 38 6.88 16.00 4.67
C VAL A 38 6.21 17.28 4.16
N ALA A 39 6.30 18.38 4.92
CA ALA A 39 5.76 19.68 4.51
C ALA A 39 6.41 20.20 3.22
N SER A 40 7.73 20.03 3.08
CA SER A 40 8.47 20.41 1.87
C SER A 40 8.04 19.61 0.65
N ILE A 41 7.93 18.28 0.75
CA ILE A 41 7.53 17.41 -0.37
C ILE A 41 6.04 17.61 -0.73
N ALA A 42 5.18 17.80 0.28
CA ALA A 42 3.75 17.97 0.04
C ALA A 42 3.40 19.33 -0.58
N SER A 43 4.31 20.31 -0.54
CA SER A 43 4.10 21.70 -1.01
C SER A 43 2.78 22.29 -0.50
N LEU A 44 2.48 22.10 0.79
CA LEU A 44 1.31 22.66 1.45
C LEU A 44 1.63 24.03 2.05
N LYS A 45 0.66 24.95 2.05
CA LYS A 45 0.80 26.25 2.72
C LYS A 45 1.13 26.02 4.21
N HIS A 46 2.12 26.76 4.72
CA HIS A 46 2.63 26.62 6.08
C HIS A 46 1.48 26.62 7.11
N GLY A 47 1.29 25.50 7.81
CA GLY A 47 0.28 25.32 8.86
C GLY A 47 -0.65 24.12 8.69
N GLY A 48 -1.03 23.76 7.45
CA GLY A 48 -2.01 22.69 7.20
C GLY A 48 -1.49 21.27 7.44
N CYS A 49 -0.19 21.05 7.22
CA CYS A 49 0.43 19.72 7.26
C CYS A 49 0.32 19.05 8.65
N ASN A 50 0.51 19.80 9.75
CA ASN A 50 0.44 19.26 11.11
C ASN A 50 -0.96 18.79 11.51
N LYS A 51 -2.01 19.43 10.98
CA LYS A 51 -3.39 19.01 11.22
C LYS A 51 -3.66 17.67 10.52
N VAL A 52 -3.27 17.58 9.24
CA VAL A 52 -3.40 16.37 8.44
C VAL A 52 -2.61 15.21 9.05
N LEU A 53 -1.35 15.43 9.44
CA LEU A 53 -0.51 14.41 10.08
C LEU A 53 -1.15 13.84 11.35
N ARG A 54 -1.72 14.69 12.21
CA ARG A 54 -2.45 14.23 13.40
C ARG A 54 -3.66 13.37 13.06
N GLU A 55 -4.42 13.75 12.04
CA GLU A 55 -5.58 12.99 11.59
C GLU A 55 -5.16 11.63 10.98
N LEU A 56 -4.10 11.61 10.16
CA LEU A 56 -3.54 10.38 9.60
C LEU A 56 -3.03 9.42 10.68
N VAL A 57 -2.42 9.94 11.76
CA VAL A 57 -2.01 9.13 12.94
C VAL A 57 -3.24 8.57 13.65
N LYS A 58 -4.28 9.38 13.85
CA LYS A 58 -5.54 8.95 14.50
C LYS A 58 -6.19 7.79 13.75
N HIS A 59 -6.11 7.78 12.41
CA HIS A 59 -6.60 6.68 11.58
C HIS A 59 -5.60 5.52 11.40
N LYS A 60 -4.43 5.59 12.05
CA LYS A 60 -3.36 4.58 11.98
C LYS A 60 -2.81 4.38 10.55
N LEU A 61 -2.94 5.39 9.68
CA LEU A 61 -2.38 5.37 8.32
C LEU A 61 -0.88 5.70 8.34
N ILE A 62 -0.46 6.53 9.28
CA ILE A 62 0.94 6.78 9.61
C ILE A 62 1.17 6.51 11.10
N ALA A 63 2.41 6.19 11.46
CA ALA A 63 2.86 6.05 12.83
C ALA A 63 3.85 7.17 13.15
N TRP A 64 3.65 7.83 14.29
CA TRP A 64 4.62 8.75 14.85
C TRP A 64 5.70 7.95 15.60
N GLU A 65 6.97 8.20 15.28
CA GLU A 65 8.10 7.57 15.94
C GLU A 65 9.14 8.61 16.36
N ARG A 66 9.70 8.37 17.55
CA ARG A 66 10.76 9.18 18.15
C ARG A 66 11.90 8.28 18.57
N THR A 67 13.03 8.46 17.93
CA THR A 67 14.32 7.85 18.27
C THR A 67 15.20 8.91 18.95
N LYS A 68 16.35 8.50 19.51
CA LYS A 68 17.32 9.43 20.14
C LYS A 68 17.78 10.55 19.19
N THR A 69 17.86 10.28 17.89
CA THR A 69 18.42 11.19 16.88
C THR A 69 17.38 11.75 15.91
N VAL A 70 16.24 11.09 15.72
CA VAL A 70 15.25 11.46 14.69
C VAL A 70 13.83 11.40 15.25
N GLN A 71 13.02 12.38 14.90
CA GLN A 71 11.59 12.44 15.22
C GLN A 71 10.80 12.65 13.94
N GLY A 72 9.76 11.85 13.73
CA GLY A 72 8.98 11.96 12.51
C GLY A 72 7.92 10.89 12.35
N TYR A 73 7.52 10.69 11.11
CA TYR A 73 6.44 9.80 10.72
C TYR A 73 6.95 8.69 9.82
N ARG A 74 6.34 7.52 9.93
CA ARG A 74 6.46 6.45 8.96
C ARG A 74 5.10 5.97 8.49
N LEU A 75 5.05 5.42 7.29
CA LEU A 75 3.86 4.83 6.72
C LEU A 75 3.56 3.48 7.39
N THR A 76 2.28 3.20 7.63
CA THR A 76 1.84 1.88 8.07
C THR A 76 1.36 1.04 6.89
N ASN A 77 1.14 -0.26 7.12
CA ASN A 77 0.53 -1.14 6.12
C ASN A 77 -0.83 -0.61 5.65
N ALA A 78 -1.66 -0.10 6.57
CA ALA A 78 -2.95 0.47 6.22
C ALA A 78 -2.80 1.76 5.37
N GLY A 79 -1.87 2.65 5.72
CA GLY A 79 -1.60 3.84 4.91
C GLY A 79 -1.15 3.50 3.49
N TYR A 80 -0.32 2.46 3.35
CA TYR A 80 0.12 1.98 2.04
C TYR A 80 -1.05 1.39 1.23
N ASP A 81 -1.95 0.61 1.85
CA ASP A 81 -3.14 0.10 1.14
C ASP A 81 -4.04 1.22 0.66
N TYR A 82 -4.17 2.30 1.43
CA TYR A 82 -4.98 3.45 1.04
C TYR A 82 -4.40 4.17 -0.17
N LEU A 83 -3.07 4.29 -0.26
CA LEU A 83 -2.40 4.81 -1.45
C LEU A 83 -2.62 3.91 -2.67
N ALA A 84 -2.53 2.59 -2.48
CA ALA A 84 -2.80 1.63 -3.55
C ALA A 84 -4.26 1.72 -4.04
N LEU A 85 -5.23 1.69 -3.13
CA LEU A 85 -6.67 1.84 -3.42
C LEU A 85 -6.97 3.17 -4.10
N LYS A 86 -6.38 4.27 -3.63
CA LYS A 86 -6.55 5.59 -4.26
C LYS A 86 -6.04 5.59 -5.69
N THR A 87 -4.92 4.90 -5.95
CA THR A 87 -4.39 4.82 -7.31
C THR A 87 -5.29 3.98 -8.22
N LEU A 88 -5.80 2.85 -7.74
CA LEU A 88 -6.74 2.01 -8.50
C LEU A 88 -8.06 2.76 -8.80
N SER A 89 -8.56 3.54 -7.84
CA SER A 89 -9.71 4.42 -8.04
C SER A 89 -9.42 5.53 -9.04
N SER A 90 -8.24 6.18 -8.97
CA SER A 90 -7.87 7.22 -9.95
C SER A 90 -7.70 6.71 -11.39
N ARG A 91 -7.48 5.40 -11.56
CA ARG A 91 -7.41 4.72 -12.87
C ARG A 91 -8.75 4.16 -13.33
N GLN A 92 -9.83 4.41 -12.58
CA GLN A 92 -11.19 3.88 -12.82
C GLN A 92 -11.25 2.34 -12.84
N VAL A 93 -10.32 1.68 -12.16
CA VAL A 93 -10.25 0.22 -12.09
C VAL A 93 -11.06 -0.33 -10.92
N VAL A 94 -11.14 0.45 -9.82
CA VAL A 94 -11.88 0.10 -8.61
C VAL A 94 -12.70 1.30 -8.16
N GLU A 95 -14.02 1.14 -8.16
CA GLU A 95 -14.97 2.13 -7.68
C GLU A 95 -15.45 1.79 -6.27
N SER A 96 -15.70 0.50 -6.01
CA SER A 96 -16.16 0.03 -4.70
C SER A 96 -15.34 -1.15 -4.20
N VAL A 97 -15.19 -1.23 -2.88
CA VAL A 97 -14.59 -2.38 -2.19
C VAL A 97 -15.68 -3.06 -1.37
N GLY A 98 -15.95 -4.31 -1.71
CA GLY A 98 -16.91 -5.17 -1.03
C GLY A 98 -16.28 -5.95 0.12
N ASN A 99 -16.83 -7.13 0.35
CA ASN A 99 -16.44 -7.98 1.47
C ASN A 99 -15.03 -8.57 1.29
N GLN A 100 -14.39 -8.83 2.43
CA GLN A 100 -13.15 -9.59 2.46
C GLN A 100 -13.47 -11.06 2.22
N MET A 101 -12.98 -11.61 1.11
CA MET A 101 -13.16 -13.02 0.75
C MET A 101 -12.26 -13.93 1.58
N GLY A 102 -11.04 -13.48 1.87
CA GLY A 102 -10.06 -14.32 2.55
C GLY A 102 -8.94 -13.55 3.21
N VAL A 103 -8.48 -14.08 4.35
CA VAL A 103 -7.26 -13.64 5.04
C VAL A 103 -6.26 -14.78 4.92
N GLY A 104 -5.23 -14.61 4.10
CA GLY A 104 -4.10 -15.52 4.02
C GLY A 104 -2.98 -15.13 4.98
N LYS A 105 -1.97 -16.01 5.10
CA LYS A 105 -0.75 -15.73 5.90
C LYS A 105 0.05 -14.54 5.35
N GLU A 106 0.03 -14.37 4.03
CA GLU A 106 0.86 -13.39 3.30
C GLU A 106 0.05 -12.40 2.46
N SER A 107 -1.27 -12.54 2.40
CA SER A 107 -2.12 -11.64 1.62
C SER A 107 -3.55 -11.60 2.13
N ASP A 108 -4.21 -10.45 1.98
CA ASP A 108 -5.65 -10.31 2.17
C ASP A 108 -6.33 -10.22 0.80
N ILE A 109 -7.46 -10.90 0.61
CA ILE A 109 -8.25 -10.89 -0.63
C ILE A 109 -9.59 -10.22 -0.38
N TYR A 110 -9.91 -9.21 -1.20
CA TYR A 110 -11.13 -8.42 -1.16
C TYR A 110 -11.88 -8.54 -2.49
N ILE A 111 -13.21 -8.51 -2.46
CA ILE A 111 -14.00 -8.26 -3.65
C ILE A 111 -13.99 -6.76 -3.92
N VAL A 112 -13.77 -6.36 -5.17
CA VAL A 112 -13.88 -4.98 -5.63
C VAL A 112 -14.74 -4.94 -6.89
N ALA A 113 -15.36 -3.80 -7.18
CA ALA A 113 -16.09 -3.61 -8.43
C ALA A 113 -15.68 -2.29 -9.10
N ASN A 114 -15.74 -2.28 -10.43
CA ASN A 114 -15.57 -1.06 -11.24
C ASN A 114 -16.90 -0.29 -11.36
N GLU A 115 -16.88 0.81 -12.12
CA GLU A 115 -18.06 1.64 -12.41
C GLU A 115 -19.17 0.85 -13.15
N GLU A 116 -18.80 -0.16 -13.95
CA GLU A 116 -19.73 -1.03 -14.70
C GLU A 116 -20.37 -2.12 -13.82
N GLY A 117 -19.99 -2.22 -12.54
CA GLY A 117 -20.46 -3.25 -11.62
C GLY A 117 -19.80 -4.62 -11.81
N GLN A 118 -18.81 -4.73 -12.69
CA GLN A 118 -18.01 -5.95 -12.86
C GLN A 118 -17.16 -6.19 -11.60
N GLN A 119 -17.26 -7.40 -11.05
CA GLN A 119 -16.55 -7.79 -9.83
C GLN A 119 -15.17 -8.37 -10.14
N PHE A 120 -14.21 -8.02 -9.30
CA PHE A 120 -12.83 -8.47 -9.34
C PHE A 120 -12.33 -8.86 -7.95
N ALA A 121 -11.24 -9.61 -7.91
CA ALA A 121 -10.53 -9.89 -6.67
C ALA A 121 -9.31 -8.98 -6.52
N LEU A 122 -9.26 -8.20 -5.44
CA LEU A 122 -8.11 -7.41 -5.03
C LEU A 122 -7.30 -8.19 -3.98
N LYS A 123 -6.03 -8.42 -4.26
CA LYS A 123 -5.06 -9.08 -3.40
C LYS A 123 -4.05 -8.06 -2.85
N LEU A 124 -4.12 -7.81 -1.54
CA LEU A 124 -3.17 -6.97 -0.82
C LEU A 124 -2.07 -7.85 -0.21
N HIS A 125 -0.81 -7.58 -0.52
CA HIS A 125 0.32 -8.31 0.04
C HIS A 125 0.64 -7.86 1.47
N ARG A 126 0.91 -8.83 2.34
CA ARG A 126 1.08 -8.67 3.79
C ARG A 126 2.33 -9.40 4.27
N LEU A 127 3.49 -9.09 3.70
CA LEU A 127 4.74 -9.62 4.24
C LEU A 127 4.98 -9.04 5.65
N GLY A 128 5.28 -9.91 6.61
CA GLY A 128 5.57 -9.54 8.00
C GLY A 128 4.43 -9.74 9.01
N ARG A 129 3.29 -10.34 8.64
CA ARG A 129 2.15 -10.59 9.56
C ARG A 129 2.44 -11.64 10.66
N THR A 130 3.32 -12.59 10.35
CA THR A 130 3.86 -13.58 11.27
C THR A 130 5.35 -13.73 10.98
N SER A 131 6.19 -13.23 11.88
CA SER A 131 7.60 -13.60 12.08
C SER A 131 8.27 -14.44 10.98
N PHE A 132 8.52 -13.84 9.82
CA PHE A 132 9.64 -14.25 8.99
C PHE A 132 10.92 -13.71 9.63
N ARG A 133 11.33 -14.28 10.77
CA ARG A 133 12.67 -14.03 11.34
C ARG A 133 13.78 -14.37 10.32
N ASN A 134 13.48 -15.27 9.37
CA ASN A 134 14.45 -15.80 8.40
C ASN A 134 14.52 -15.08 7.05
N LEU A 135 13.61 -14.14 6.69
CA LEU A 135 13.72 -13.46 5.39
C LEU A 135 14.87 -12.46 5.32
N LYS A 136 15.34 -11.94 6.47
CA LYS A 136 16.54 -11.10 6.54
C LYS A 136 17.78 -11.80 5.96
N ASN A 137 17.81 -13.14 5.95
CA ASN A 137 18.96 -13.93 5.49
C ASN A 137 18.94 -14.33 4.00
N LYS A 138 17.85 -14.14 3.24
CA LYS A 138 17.84 -14.48 1.81
C LYS A 138 18.39 -13.31 0.98
N ARG A 139 19.66 -13.47 0.56
CA ARG A 139 20.51 -12.53 -0.19
C ARG A 139 19.93 -11.96 -1.50
N ASP A 140 18.88 -12.54 -2.08
CA ASP A 140 18.33 -12.09 -3.39
C ASP A 140 17.53 -10.77 -3.38
N TYR A 141 17.10 -10.29 -2.21
CA TYR A 141 16.43 -8.98 -2.10
C TYR A 141 17.41 -7.84 -1.82
N HIS A 142 18.68 -8.16 -1.54
CA HIS A 142 19.70 -7.22 -1.07
C HIS A 142 20.44 -6.56 -2.24
N LYS A 143 19.73 -5.77 -3.05
CA LYS A 143 20.39 -4.79 -3.93
C LYS A 143 20.84 -3.57 -3.12
N HIS A 144 21.84 -3.74 -2.25
CA HIS A 144 22.64 -2.66 -1.64
C HIS A 144 21.88 -1.63 -0.77
N ARG A 145 20.77 -1.98 -0.10
CA ARG A 145 20.08 -1.07 0.83
C ARG A 145 19.98 -1.68 2.23
N HIS A 146 20.52 -0.97 3.22
CA HIS A 146 20.65 -1.45 4.60
C HIS A 146 19.30 -1.65 5.33
N ASN A 147 18.24 -0.90 5.00
CA ASN A 147 16.93 -0.99 5.68
C ASN A 147 15.80 -1.21 4.66
N MET A 148 15.43 -2.47 4.41
CA MET A 148 14.29 -2.80 3.53
C MET A 148 13.00 -2.88 4.35
N SER A 149 12.10 -1.91 4.18
CA SER A 149 10.77 -1.96 4.80
C SER A 149 9.95 -3.13 4.25
N TRP A 150 9.19 -3.81 5.11
CA TRP A 150 8.23 -4.86 4.71
C TRP A 150 7.24 -4.40 3.64
N LEU A 151 6.95 -3.09 3.58
CA LEU A 151 6.15 -2.46 2.52
C LEU A 151 6.81 -2.60 1.16
N TYR A 152 8.12 -2.34 1.08
CA TYR A 152 8.87 -2.43 -0.16
C TYR A 152 8.98 -3.88 -0.65
N LEU A 153 9.21 -4.83 0.26
CA LEU A 153 9.20 -6.26 -0.08
C LEU A 153 7.82 -6.69 -0.58
N SER A 154 6.75 -6.23 0.07
CA SER A 154 5.37 -6.47 -0.38
C SER A 154 5.11 -5.95 -1.79
N ARG A 155 5.65 -4.77 -2.12
CA ARG A 155 5.59 -4.20 -3.47
C ARG A 155 6.35 -5.06 -4.49
N LEU A 156 7.57 -5.50 -4.19
CA LEU A 156 8.35 -6.36 -5.09
C LEU A 156 7.67 -7.72 -5.33
N SER A 157 7.10 -8.32 -4.30
CA SER A 157 6.34 -9.57 -4.43
C SER A 157 5.13 -9.39 -5.34
N ALA A 158 4.36 -8.30 -5.18
CA ALA A 158 3.22 -8.00 -6.04
C ALA A 158 3.63 -7.80 -7.51
N MET A 159 4.73 -7.07 -7.75
CA MET A 159 5.26 -6.86 -9.11
C MET A 159 5.68 -8.19 -9.76
N LYS A 160 6.37 -9.06 -9.01
CA LYS A 160 6.83 -10.35 -9.51
C LYS A 160 5.67 -11.29 -9.82
N GLU A 161 4.69 -11.35 -8.92
CA GLU A 161 3.51 -12.21 -9.10
C GLU A 161 2.67 -11.74 -10.32
N PHE A 162 2.50 -10.43 -10.50
CA PHE A 162 1.82 -9.86 -11.68
C PHE A 162 2.54 -10.19 -12.99
N ALA A 163 3.88 -10.09 -13.01
CA ALA A 163 4.66 -10.44 -14.20
C ALA A 163 4.50 -11.92 -14.58
N TYR A 164 4.53 -12.84 -13.60
CA TYR A 164 4.31 -14.25 -13.85
C TYR A 164 2.90 -14.55 -14.32
N MET A 165 1.89 -13.98 -13.66
CA MET A 165 0.51 -14.09 -14.09
C MET A 165 0.31 -13.69 -15.54
N LYS A 166 0.84 -12.52 -15.92
CA LYS A 166 0.70 -11.98 -17.27
C LYS A 166 1.31 -12.95 -18.29
N ALA A 167 2.51 -13.44 -18.02
CA ALA A 167 3.18 -14.42 -18.88
C ALA A 167 2.40 -15.75 -18.99
N LEU A 168 1.81 -16.23 -17.90
CA LEU A 168 0.99 -17.46 -17.90
C LEU A 168 -0.33 -17.26 -18.66
N TYR A 169 -0.99 -16.13 -18.44
CA TYR A 169 -2.25 -15.78 -19.09
C TYR A 169 -2.07 -15.61 -20.61
N GLU A 170 -1.02 -14.92 -21.04
CA GLU A 170 -0.67 -14.76 -22.46
C GLU A 170 -0.38 -16.12 -23.14
N ARG A 171 0.13 -17.08 -22.38
CA ARG A 171 0.35 -18.47 -22.83
C ARG A 171 -0.88 -19.37 -22.72
N LYS A 172 -2.06 -18.80 -22.43
CA LYS A 172 -3.35 -19.50 -22.31
C LYS A 172 -3.40 -20.58 -21.23
N PHE A 173 -2.57 -20.48 -20.19
CA PHE A 173 -2.73 -21.31 -19.01
C PHE A 173 -4.03 -20.93 -18.27
N PRO A 174 -4.67 -21.88 -17.55
CA PRO A 174 -5.87 -21.62 -16.77
C PRO A 174 -5.52 -20.84 -15.49
N VAL A 175 -5.20 -19.56 -15.66
CA VAL A 175 -4.91 -18.61 -14.58
C VAL A 175 -5.89 -17.44 -14.67
N PRO A 176 -6.24 -16.78 -13.54
CA PRO A 176 -7.13 -15.63 -13.60
C PRO A 176 -6.47 -14.46 -14.35
N LYS A 177 -7.29 -13.60 -14.96
CA LYS A 177 -6.79 -12.51 -15.81
C LYS A 177 -6.15 -11.41 -14.97
N PRO A 178 -4.89 -11.01 -15.24
CA PRO A 178 -4.27 -9.86 -14.58
C PRO A 178 -4.85 -8.56 -15.14
N ILE A 179 -5.21 -7.63 -14.27
CA ILE A 179 -5.78 -6.31 -14.67
C ILE A 179 -4.77 -5.20 -14.43
N ASP A 180 -4.39 -4.96 -13.17
CA ASP A 180 -3.46 -3.89 -12.79
C ASP A 180 -2.58 -4.30 -11.61
N TYR A 181 -1.44 -3.62 -11.46
CA TYR A 181 -0.51 -3.75 -10.35
C TYR A 181 -0.27 -2.38 -9.70
N ASN A 182 -0.84 -2.20 -8.51
CA ASN A 182 -0.39 -1.19 -7.54
C ASN A 182 -0.69 -1.65 -6.10
N ALA A 183 -1.76 -2.44 -5.95
CA ALA A 183 -1.81 -3.67 -5.19
C ALA A 183 -2.67 -4.66 -6.00
N MET A 184 -2.28 -5.92 -6.05
CA MET A 184 -2.54 -6.83 -7.16
C MET A 184 -4.03 -7.15 -7.40
N GLN A 185 -4.53 -7.09 -8.64
CA GLN A 185 -5.94 -7.39 -8.98
C GLN A 185 -6.06 -8.56 -9.98
N TRP A 186 -7.06 -9.42 -9.76
CA TRP A 186 -7.39 -10.60 -10.55
C TRP A 186 -8.84 -10.52 -11.04
N SER A 187 -9.11 -10.91 -12.30
CA SER A 187 -10.46 -11.18 -12.80
C SER A 187 -10.73 -12.69 -12.79
N TRP A 188 -11.89 -13.07 -12.23
CA TRP A 188 -12.46 -14.41 -12.38
C TRP A 188 -13.32 -14.40 -13.64
N ASN A 189 -12.89 -15.11 -14.68
CA ASN A 189 -13.81 -15.49 -15.76
C ASN A 189 -14.10 -16.98 -15.56
N SER A 190 -15.35 -17.29 -15.20
CA SER A 190 -15.97 -18.60 -15.39
C SER A 190 -16.36 -18.78 -16.85
#